data_AF-A0A955WLC4-F1
#
_entry.id   AF-A0A955WLC4-F1
#
_cell.length_a   1.000
_cell.length_b   1.000
_cell.length_c   1.000
_cell.angle_alpha   90.00
_cell.angle_beta   90.00
_cell.angle_gamma   90.00
#
_symmetry.space_group_name_H-M   'P 1'
#
loop_
_entity.id
_entity.type
_entity.pdbx_description
1 polymer ?
#
loop_
_entity_poly.entity_id
_entity_poly.type
_entity_poly.pdbx_seq_one_letter_code
_entity_poly.pdbx_strand_id
1 'polypeptide(L)'
;LAAAFRAEFDGRVEVAASGVLRRVFFEAGRPVYADSSAPSEDLAAHLAAEGYVARTALSRARARADQLGSSPEEVLIEAGFIEPDDVYRALRDHILQRVLALFALENGEAVLIRGGPRPLDPVDIGQHPARLVLDGVRRKYGRLRLYRAFGTSSAVPHPRTNEAPPAGLVLRPDEEAVRKACDGRRSVVEIARAARVGEVDALAILYALSALDLIEAPGGRRAGLLPALDPEALARAGAPRTADQMPGFAELVQAKVADVLTADYYQVLGVEPTATEAEMRAAFETLRQRFDPHRVRRDGALWHQVAEIAAVVDDAYGVLSNARLRARYEAALR
;
A
#
# COMPACT_ATOMS: atom_id res chain seq x y z
N LEU A 1 -5.92 2.94 -10.85
CA LEU A 1 -4.64 3.69 -10.84
C LEU A 1 -4.72 4.98 -11.64
N ALA A 2 -4.79 4.95 -12.97
CA ALA A 2 -4.80 6.18 -13.79
C ALA A 2 -5.91 7.18 -13.40
N ALA A 3 -7.15 6.69 -13.26
CA ALA A 3 -8.28 7.52 -12.80
C ALA A 3 -8.11 8.03 -11.36
N ALA A 4 -7.56 7.20 -10.45
CA ALA A 4 -7.31 7.59 -9.06
C ALA A 4 -6.28 8.73 -8.99
N PHE A 5 -5.21 8.65 -9.78
CA PHE A 5 -4.18 9.68 -9.85
C PHE A 5 -4.73 11.02 -10.38
N ARG A 6 -5.46 11.01 -11.50
CA ARG A 6 -6.03 12.23 -12.08
C ARG A 6 -7.08 12.91 -11.19
N ALA A 7 -7.80 12.12 -10.40
CA ALA A 7 -8.85 12.61 -9.53
C ALA A 7 -8.35 12.94 -8.11
N GLU A 8 -7.02 12.89 -7.88
CA GLU A 8 -6.39 13.04 -6.56
C GLU A 8 -7.12 12.22 -5.48
N PHE A 9 -7.47 10.97 -5.84
CA PHE A 9 -8.36 10.15 -5.03
C PHE A 9 -7.75 9.80 -3.67
N ASP A 10 -8.49 10.11 -2.61
CA ASP A 10 -8.24 9.67 -1.24
C ASP A 10 -9.24 8.60 -0.81
N GLY A 11 -8.73 7.45 -0.37
CA GLY A 11 -9.55 6.33 0.07
C GLY A 11 -8.93 4.99 -0.32
N ARG A 12 -9.76 4.03 -0.72
CA ARG A 12 -9.26 2.70 -1.12
C ARG A 12 -10.07 2.07 -2.24
N VAL A 13 -9.42 1.18 -2.95
CA VAL A 13 -10.02 0.27 -3.94
C VAL A 13 -9.96 -1.13 -3.37
N GLU A 14 -11.09 -1.81 -3.33
CA GLU A 14 -11.20 -3.20 -2.91
C GLU A 14 -11.53 -4.06 -4.13
N VAL A 15 -10.82 -5.17 -4.29
CA VAL A 15 -10.97 -6.10 -5.42
C VAL A 15 -11.15 -7.51 -4.88
N ALA A 16 -12.33 -8.08 -5.12
CA ALA A 16 -12.63 -9.47 -4.80
C ALA A 16 -12.52 -10.34 -6.06
N ALA A 17 -11.56 -11.27 -6.06
CA ALA A 17 -11.34 -12.19 -7.17
C ALA A 17 -10.86 -13.54 -6.66
N SER A 18 -11.45 -14.62 -7.18
CA SER A 18 -11.09 -16.01 -6.82
C SER A 18 -11.13 -16.29 -5.31
N GLY A 19 -12.10 -15.72 -4.59
CA GLY A 19 -12.24 -15.88 -3.14
C GLY A 19 -11.22 -15.10 -2.31
N VAL A 20 -10.39 -14.25 -2.93
CA VAL A 20 -9.40 -13.42 -2.25
C VAL A 20 -9.79 -11.95 -2.38
N LEU A 21 -9.85 -11.25 -1.24
CA LEU A 21 -10.05 -9.81 -1.16
C LEU A 21 -8.68 -9.12 -1.14
N ARG A 22 -8.47 -8.16 -2.04
CA ARG A 22 -7.26 -7.33 -2.10
C ARG A 22 -7.63 -5.88 -2.01
N ARG A 23 -6.85 -5.10 -1.28
CA ARG A 23 -7.13 -3.68 -1.05
C ARG A 23 -5.92 -2.85 -1.42
N VAL A 24 -6.14 -1.71 -2.07
CA VAL A 24 -5.11 -0.69 -2.33
C VAL A 24 -5.62 0.63 -1.81
N PHE A 25 -4.82 1.26 -0.96
CA PHE A 25 -5.13 2.53 -0.34
C PHE A 25 -4.41 3.64 -1.07
N PHE A 26 -5.09 4.79 -1.19
CA PHE A 26 -4.68 5.93 -1.96
C PHE A 26 -4.68 7.19 -1.13
N GLU A 27 -3.65 8.01 -1.32
CA GLU A 27 -3.55 9.38 -0.83
C GLU A 27 -3.13 10.31 -1.97
N ALA A 28 -3.89 11.38 -2.21
CA ALA A 28 -3.72 12.29 -3.35
C ALA A 28 -3.55 11.54 -4.69
N GLY A 29 -4.30 10.45 -4.86
CA GLY A 29 -4.26 9.60 -6.06
C GLY A 29 -3.03 8.69 -6.19
N ARG A 30 -2.15 8.64 -5.18
CA ARG A 30 -0.97 7.76 -5.13
C ARG A 30 -1.27 6.54 -4.26
N PRO A 31 -0.94 5.32 -4.71
CA PRO A 31 -1.02 4.15 -3.85
C PRO A 31 0.01 4.27 -2.72
N VAL A 32 -0.45 4.14 -1.48
CA VAL A 32 0.37 4.28 -0.25
C VAL A 32 0.43 2.98 0.55
N TYR A 33 -0.49 2.05 0.31
CA TYR A 33 -0.51 0.75 0.97
C TYR A 33 -1.32 -0.26 0.18
N ALA A 34 -1.05 -1.54 0.38
CA ALA A 34 -1.85 -2.62 -0.18
C ALA A 34 -1.82 -3.85 0.74
N ASP A 35 -2.95 -4.55 0.81
CA ASP A 35 -3.05 -5.80 1.55
C ASP A 35 -3.91 -6.84 0.82
N SER A 36 -3.90 -8.06 1.36
CA SER A 36 -4.63 -9.20 0.84
C SER A 36 -5.17 -10.07 1.97
N SER A 37 -6.33 -10.68 1.75
CA SER A 37 -6.87 -11.70 2.64
C SER A 37 -6.18 -13.07 2.50
N ALA A 38 -5.35 -13.26 1.46
CA ALA A 38 -4.62 -14.50 1.24
C ALA A 38 -3.34 -14.54 2.09
N PRO A 39 -3.14 -15.55 2.96
CA PRO A 39 -1.91 -15.67 3.77
C PRO A 39 -0.63 -15.83 2.93
N SER A 40 -0.74 -16.34 1.71
CA SER A 40 0.39 -16.43 0.77
C SER A 40 0.80 -15.09 0.17
N GLU A 41 0.02 -14.03 0.40
CA GLU A 41 0.21 -12.70 -0.14
C GLU A 41 0.48 -11.66 0.95
N ASP A 42 0.70 -12.05 2.21
CA ASP A 42 1.07 -11.13 3.28
C ASP A 42 2.58 -10.82 3.30
N LEU A 43 2.99 -9.89 4.17
CA LEU A 43 4.38 -9.44 4.26
C LEU A 43 5.30 -10.56 4.76
N ALA A 44 4.91 -11.31 5.79
CA ALA A 44 5.68 -12.44 6.28
C ALA A 44 5.94 -13.52 5.21
N ALA A 45 4.95 -13.81 4.34
CA ALA A 45 5.13 -14.71 3.19
C ALA A 45 6.09 -14.12 2.14
N HIS A 46 6.04 -12.80 1.92
CA HIS A 46 6.96 -12.10 1.03
C HIS A 46 8.41 -12.14 1.57
N LEU A 47 8.62 -11.87 2.86
CA LEU A 47 9.93 -11.98 3.52
C LEU A 47 10.56 -13.37 3.33
N ALA A 48 9.76 -14.42 3.45
CA ALA A 48 10.23 -15.79 3.21
C ALA A 48 10.49 -16.09 1.72
N ALA A 49 9.75 -15.46 0.81
CA ALA A 49 9.92 -15.65 -0.63
C ALA A 49 11.19 -14.96 -1.17
N GLU A 50 11.52 -13.78 -0.64
CA GLU A 50 12.73 -13.03 -1.00
C GLU A 50 13.97 -13.51 -0.22
N GLY A 51 13.80 -14.44 0.73
CA GLY A 51 14.91 -15.09 1.44
C GLY A 51 15.39 -14.39 2.71
N TYR A 52 14.68 -13.35 3.18
CA TYR A 52 14.99 -12.69 4.46
C TYR A 52 14.80 -13.62 5.66
N VAL A 53 13.82 -14.54 5.59
CA VAL A 53 13.56 -15.51 6.66
C VAL A 53 13.37 -16.92 6.09
N ALA A 54 13.85 -17.92 6.84
CA ALA A 54 13.61 -19.32 6.48
C ALA A 54 12.11 -19.67 6.57
N ARG A 55 11.59 -20.48 5.64
CA ARG A 55 10.19 -20.93 5.67
C ARG A 55 9.80 -21.62 6.98
N THR A 56 10.73 -22.37 7.57
CA THR A 56 10.55 -23.02 8.89
C THR A 56 10.46 -22.01 10.03
N ALA A 57 11.23 -20.92 9.97
CA ALA A 57 11.14 -19.81 10.92
C ALA A 57 9.80 -19.10 10.79
N LEU A 58 9.35 -18.82 9.56
CA LEU A 58 8.02 -18.25 9.31
C LEU A 58 6.89 -19.16 9.85
N SER A 59 6.94 -20.47 9.61
CA SER A 59 5.92 -21.38 10.13
C SER A 59 5.85 -21.37 11.66
N ARG A 60 7.00 -21.32 12.33
CA ARG A 60 7.06 -21.19 13.80
C ARG A 60 6.55 -19.84 14.28
N ALA A 61 6.93 -18.76 13.59
CA ALA A 61 6.51 -17.40 13.92
C ALA A 61 4.99 -17.25 13.81
N ARG A 62 4.36 -17.78 12.76
CA ARG A 62 2.90 -17.79 12.60
C ARG A 62 2.20 -18.53 13.73
N ALA A 63 2.65 -19.75 14.04
CA ALA A 63 2.05 -20.53 15.14
C ALA A 63 2.18 -19.82 16.49
N ARG A 64 3.27 -19.08 16.72
CA ARG A 64 3.48 -18.31 17.94
C ARG A 64 2.67 -17.02 17.96
N ALA A 65 2.60 -16.32 16.84
CA ALA A 65 1.75 -15.13 16.63
C ALA A 65 0.27 -15.45 16.89
N ASP A 66 -0.22 -16.58 16.39
CA ASP A 66 -1.60 -17.03 16.63
C ASP A 66 -1.89 -17.29 18.13
N GLN A 67 -0.90 -17.78 18.88
CA GLN A 67 -1.05 -18.04 20.33
C GLN A 67 -0.99 -16.77 21.16
N LEU A 68 -0.16 -15.81 20.75
CA LEU A 68 0.08 -14.58 21.49
C LEU A 68 -0.92 -13.49 21.14
N GLY A 69 -1.63 -13.63 20.03
CA GLY A 69 -2.25 -12.48 19.40
C GLY A 69 -1.15 -11.47 19.08
N SER A 70 -0.29 -11.77 18.13
CA SER A 70 0.67 -10.80 17.60
C SER A 70 0.85 -10.98 16.10
N SER A 71 1.57 -10.08 15.45
CA SER A 71 1.89 -10.26 14.03
C SER A 71 3.06 -11.24 13.85
N PRO A 72 3.07 -12.08 12.79
CA PRO A 72 4.21 -12.94 12.47
C PRO A 72 5.51 -12.16 12.31
N GLU A 73 5.45 -10.92 11.83
CA GLU A 73 6.58 -10.01 11.66
C GLU A 73 7.19 -9.60 13.00
N GLU A 74 6.38 -9.19 13.98
CA GLU A 74 6.84 -8.89 15.35
C GLU A 74 7.53 -10.10 15.98
N VAL A 75 6.95 -11.29 15.83
CA VAL A 75 7.55 -12.53 16.37
C VAL A 75 8.89 -12.85 15.70
N LEU A 76 9.03 -12.58 14.40
CA LEU A 76 10.30 -12.78 13.68
C LEU A 76 11.38 -11.80 14.15
N ILE A 77 11.00 -10.55 14.44
CA ILE A 77 11.89 -9.53 15.00
C ILE A 77 12.33 -9.93 16.42
N GLU A 78 11.38 -10.23 17.31
CA GLU A 78 11.66 -10.61 18.70
C GLU A 78 12.55 -11.85 18.81
N ALA A 79 12.37 -12.80 17.89
CA ALA A 79 13.18 -14.01 17.85
C ALA A 79 14.55 -13.81 17.16
N GLY A 80 14.88 -12.60 16.70
CA GLY A 80 16.14 -12.28 16.03
C GLY A 80 16.31 -12.94 14.66
N PHE A 81 15.21 -13.32 13.99
CA PHE A 81 15.25 -13.88 12.64
C PHE A 81 15.30 -12.82 11.54
N ILE A 82 14.89 -11.60 11.86
CA ILE A 82 14.93 -10.46 10.94
C ILE A 82 15.09 -9.16 11.72
N GLU A 83 15.86 -8.22 11.19
CA GLU A 83 15.99 -6.88 11.75
C GLU A 83 14.79 -6.02 11.34
N PRO A 84 14.32 -5.08 12.19
CA PRO A 84 13.22 -4.17 11.87
C PRO A 84 13.44 -3.41 10.54
N ASP A 85 14.66 -2.95 10.28
CA ASP A 85 15.03 -2.22 9.07
C ASP A 85 14.80 -3.05 7.79
N ASP A 86 15.04 -4.36 7.85
CA ASP A 86 14.83 -5.25 6.71
C ASP A 86 13.34 -5.51 6.45
N VAL A 87 12.52 -5.52 7.50
CA VAL A 87 11.05 -5.55 7.37
C VAL A 87 10.54 -4.29 6.67
N TYR A 88 11.01 -3.10 7.08
CA TYR A 88 10.62 -1.84 6.43
C TYR A 88 11.04 -1.76 4.97
N ARG A 89 12.26 -2.23 4.64
CA ARG A 89 12.73 -2.31 3.24
C ARG A 89 11.84 -3.24 2.41
N ALA A 90 11.55 -4.43 2.93
CA ALA A 90 10.71 -5.41 2.25
C ALA A 90 9.25 -4.96 2.11
N LEU A 91 8.73 -4.17 3.06
CA LEU A 91 7.35 -3.65 3.01
C LEU A 91 7.09 -2.83 1.74
N ARG A 92 8.02 -1.96 1.34
CA ARG A 92 7.87 -1.17 0.11
C ARG A 92 7.76 -2.05 -1.13
N ASP A 93 8.66 -3.02 -1.26
CA ASP A 93 8.67 -3.95 -2.39
C ASP A 93 7.43 -4.85 -2.38
N HIS A 94 7.00 -5.28 -1.20
CA HIS A 94 5.77 -6.02 -0.99
C HIS A 94 4.55 -5.26 -1.54
N ILE A 95 4.34 -4.01 -1.11
CA ILE A 95 3.22 -3.17 -1.54
C ILE A 95 3.25 -2.98 -3.06
N LEU A 96 4.43 -2.70 -3.63
CA LEU A 96 4.61 -2.57 -5.08
C LEU A 96 4.22 -3.87 -5.80
N GLN A 97 4.68 -5.02 -5.32
CA GLN A 97 4.33 -6.32 -5.89
C GLN A 97 2.81 -6.58 -5.80
N ARG A 98 2.15 -6.23 -4.69
CA ARG A 98 0.69 -6.39 -4.52
C ARG A 98 -0.08 -5.53 -5.51
N VAL A 99 0.30 -4.26 -5.67
CA VAL A 99 -0.33 -3.35 -6.64
C VAL A 99 -0.16 -3.87 -8.07
N LEU A 100 1.05 -4.33 -8.44
CA LEU A 100 1.31 -4.89 -9.77
C LEU A 100 0.62 -6.24 -9.99
N ALA A 101 0.41 -7.04 -8.95
CA ALA A 101 -0.29 -8.32 -9.04
C ALA A 101 -1.76 -8.15 -9.47
N LEU A 102 -2.40 -7.03 -9.15
CA LEU A 102 -3.77 -6.73 -9.59
C LEU A 102 -3.93 -6.70 -11.11
N PHE A 103 -2.87 -6.36 -11.86
CA PHE A 103 -2.90 -6.40 -13.33
C PHE A 103 -3.02 -7.82 -13.88
N ALA A 104 -2.72 -8.85 -13.09
CA ALA A 104 -2.90 -10.24 -13.51
C ALA A 104 -4.38 -10.68 -13.45
N LEU A 105 -5.23 -9.97 -12.72
CA LEU A 105 -6.65 -10.30 -12.61
C LEU A 105 -7.37 -9.99 -13.92
N GLU A 106 -8.07 -10.99 -14.47
CA GLU A 106 -8.94 -10.84 -15.65
C GLU A 106 -10.43 -10.73 -15.28
N ASN A 107 -10.81 -11.22 -14.10
CA ASN A 107 -12.17 -11.20 -13.59
C ASN A 107 -12.16 -10.83 -12.11
N GLY A 108 -13.25 -10.24 -11.63
CA GLY A 108 -13.43 -9.86 -10.23
C GLY A 108 -14.43 -8.72 -10.09
N GLU A 109 -14.85 -8.48 -8.85
CA GLU A 109 -15.65 -7.32 -8.47
C GLU A 109 -14.74 -6.28 -7.84
N ALA A 110 -14.95 -5.00 -8.17
CA ALA A 110 -14.14 -3.90 -7.63
C ALA A 110 -15.04 -2.79 -7.09
N VAL A 111 -14.72 -2.29 -5.91
CA VAL A 111 -15.44 -1.22 -5.22
C VAL A 111 -14.48 -0.10 -4.85
N LEU A 112 -14.91 1.16 -5.04
CA LEU A 112 -14.15 2.36 -4.70
C LEU A 112 -14.74 3.08 -3.49
N ILE A 113 -13.99 3.17 -2.41
CA ILE A 113 -14.45 3.79 -1.18
C ILE A 113 -13.68 5.08 -0.96
N ARG A 114 -14.36 6.23 -0.99
CA ARG A 114 -13.75 7.54 -0.68
C ARG A 114 -13.64 7.71 0.83
N GLY A 115 -12.49 8.23 1.27
CA GLY A 115 -12.20 8.42 2.70
C GLY A 115 -12.11 7.09 3.47
N GLY A 116 -12.49 7.14 4.75
CA GLY A 116 -12.35 6.01 5.68
C GLY A 116 -10.97 5.97 6.37
N PRO A 117 -10.73 4.92 7.18
CA PRO A 117 -9.49 4.78 7.92
C PRO A 117 -8.29 4.68 6.96
N ARG A 118 -7.22 5.41 7.29
CA ARG A 118 -5.97 5.42 6.52
C ARG A 118 -5.08 4.26 6.96
N PRO A 119 -4.22 3.73 6.07
CA PRO A 119 -3.14 2.84 6.47
C PRO A 119 -2.23 3.51 7.48
N LEU A 120 -1.65 2.68 8.32
CA LEU A 120 -0.80 3.08 9.43
C LEU A 120 0.52 3.69 9.03
N ASP A 121 1.13 3.07 8.03
CA ASP A 121 2.44 3.43 7.51
C ASP A 121 2.24 3.66 6.02
N PRO A 122 1.77 4.85 5.60
CA PRO A 122 1.72 5.17 4.19
C PRO A 122 3.16 5.13 3.66
N VAL A 123 3.44 4.14 2.81
CA VAL A 123 4.76 3.97 2.23
C VAL A 123 4.80 4.74 0.93
N ASP A 124 5.79 5.62 0.78
CA ASP A 124 6.12 6.13 -0.54
C ASP A 124 6.73 5.00 -1.36
N ILE A 125 5.92 4.45 -2.27
CA ILE A 125 6.34 3.42 -3.22
C ILE A 125 7.47 3.98 -4.12
N GLY A 126 7.61 5.29 -4.24
CA GLY A 126 8.63 5.99 -5.00
C GLY A 126 8.50 5.77 -6.52
N GLN A 127 7.33 5.30 -6.97
CA GLN A 127 7.00 5.16 -8.38
C GLN A 127 5.77 5.99 -8.71
N HIS A 128 5.87 6.72 -9.82
CA HIS A 128 4.74 7.47 -10.35
C HIS A 128 3.58 6.50 -10.69
N PRO A 129 2.31 6.78 -10.35
CA PRO A 129 1.19 5.86 -10.62
C PRO A 129 1.05 5.46 -12.10
N ALA A 130 1.39 6.35 -13.02
CA ALA A 130 1.44 6.05 -14.45
C ALA A 130 2.53 5.02 -14.84
N ARG A 131 3.68 5.01 -14.15
CA ARG A 131 4.73 3.99 -14.31
C ARG A 131 4.22 2.61 -13.90
N LEU A 132 3.44 2.54 -12.81
CA LEU A 132 2.80 1.29 -12.35
C LEU A 132 1.82 0.75 -13.40
N VAL A 133 1.10 1.62 -14.12
CA VAL A 133 0.22 1.22 -15.23
C VAL A 133 1.03 0.64 -16.39
N LEU A 134 2.08 1.33 -16.83
CA LEU A 134 2.95 0.85 -17.91
C LEU A 134 3.60 -0.50 -17.57
N ASP A 135 4.18 -0.63 -16.37
CA ASP A 135 4.81 -1.88 -15.92
C ASP A 135 3.81 -2.99 -15.66
N GLY A 136 2.67 -2.69 -15.04
CA GLY A 136 1.63 -3.66 -14.75
C GLY A 136 1.07 -4.30 -16.01
N VAL A 137 0.69 -3.49 -17.00
CA VAL A 137 0.20 -3.98 -18.29
C VAL A 137 1.29 -4.78 -18.99
N ARG A 138 2.49 -4.22 -19.16
CA ARG A 138 3.57 -4.87 -19.90
C ARG A 138 3.98 -6.22 -19.31
N ARG A 139 3.97 -6.35 -17.98
CA ARG A 139 4.35 -7.60 -17.30
C ARG A 139 3.24 -8.63 -17.23
N LYS A 140 1.96 -8.22 -17.17
CA LYS A 140 0.86 -9.12 -16.80
C LYS A 140 -0.15 -9.37 -17.92
N TYR A 141 -0.20 -8.54 -18.96
CA TYR A 141 -1.19 -8.71 -20.03
C TYR A 141 -0.64 -9.59 -21.14
N GLY A 142 -1.24 -10.77 -21.32
CA GLY A 142 -0.95 -11.65 -22.45
C GLY A 142 -1.56 -11.15 -23.78
N ARG A 143 -1.04 -11.65 -24.90
CA ARG A 143 -1.48 -11.29 -26.27
C ARG A 143 -3.00 -11.34 -26.47
N LEU A 144 -3.66 -12.41 -26.03
CA LEU A 144 -5.11 -12.57 -26.21
C LEU A 144 -5.92 -11.54 -25.39
N ARG A 145 -5.42 -11.14 -24.22
CA ARG A 145 -6.04 -10.08 -23.42
C ARG A 145 -5.86 -8.72 -24.10
N LEU A 146 -4.66 -8.43 -24.61
CA LEU A 146 -4.38 -7.19 -25.34
C LEU A 146 -5.21 -7.09 -26.62
N TYR A 147 -5.38 -8.18 -27.37
CA TYR A 147 -6.23 -8.19 -28.56
C TYR A 147 -7.69 -7.84 -28.24
N ARG A 148 -8.22 -8.37 -27.13
CA ARG A 148 -9.58 -8.05 -26.67
C ARG A 148 -9.69 -6.60 -26.21
N ALA A 149 -8.70 -6.13 -25.44
CA ALA A 149 -8.75 -4.82 -24.78
C ALA A 149 -8.43 -3.64 -25.70
N PHE A 150 -7.47 -3.81 -26.61
CA PHE A 150 -6.94 -2.73 -27.47
C PHE A 150 -7.22 -2.94 -28.96
N GLY A 151 -7.13 -4.19 -29.42
CA GLY A 151 -7.23 -4.56 -30.84
C GLY A 151 -6.08 -5.45 -31.28
N THR A 152 -6.18 -5.97 -32.50
CA THR A 152 -5.16 -6.84 -33.10
C THR A 152 -4.00 -6.02 -33.68
N SER A 153 -3.03 -6.71 -34.28
CA SER A 153 -1.85 -6.13 -34.93
C SER A 153 -2.17 -5.12 -36.03
N SER A 154 -3.34 -5.21 -36.66
CA SER A 154 -3.80 -4.31 -37.72
C SER A 154 -4.52 -3.07 -37.20
N ALA A 155 -4.72 -2.95 -35.88
CA ALA A 155 -5.43 -1.81 -35.31
C ALA A 155 -4.59 -0.53 -35.43
N VAL A 156 -5.23 0.61 -35.69
CA VAL A 156 -4.57 1.91 -35.90
C VAL A 156 -4.92 2.85 -34.73
N PRO A 157 -4.00 3.05 -33.77
CA PRO A 157 -4.21 4.02 -32.69
C PRO A 157 -3.98 5.45 -33.18
N HIS A 158 -4.62 6.41 -32.51
CA HIS A 158 -4.53 7.83 -32.89
C HIS A 158 -3.78 8.61 -31.81
N PRO A 159 -2.93 9.58 -32.18
CA PRO A 159 -2.32 10.47 -31.21
C PRO A 159 -3.39 11.36 -30.59
N ARG A 160 -3.24 11.67 -29.29
CA ARG A 160 -3.93 12.83 -28.73
C ARG A 160 -3.07 14.07 -28.90
N THR A 161 -3.66 15.12 -29.41
CA THR A 161 -3.00 16.42 -29.52
C THR A 161 -2.70 16.96 -28.13
N ASN A 162 -1.44 17.32 -27.91
CA ASN A 162 -0.99 18.12 -26.76
C ASN A 162 -1.01 17.45 -25.37
N GLU A 163 -1.14 16.12 -25.29
CA GLU A 163 -0.98 15.40 -24.01
C GLU A 163 0.49 14.96 -23.83
N ALA A 164 1.27 15.78 -23.14
CA ALA A 164 2.58 15.38 -22.64
C ALA A 164 2.42 14.32 -21.53
N PRO A 165 3.41 13.42 -21.34
CA PRO A 165 3.44 12.55 -20.17
C PRO A 165 3.23 13.36 -18.87
N PRO A 166 2.49 12.84 -17.88
CA PRO A 166 2.28 13.53 -16.60
C PRO A 166 3.60 13.95 -15.97
N ALA A 167 3.60 15.08 -15.26
CA ALA A 167 4.79 15.59 -14.60
C ALA A 167 5.41 14.51 -13.67
N GLY A 168 6.71 14.27 -13.82
CA GLY A 168 7.44 13.23 -13.08
C GLY A 168 7.36 11.82 -13.68
N LEU A 169 6.58 11.58 -14.74
CA LEU A 169 6.67 10.33 -15.51
C LEU A 169 7.79 10.42 -16.54
N VAL A 170 8.78 9.53 -16.43
CA VAL A 170 9.79 9.31 -17.46
C VAL A 170 9.44 8.04 -18.24
N LEU A 171 9.16 8.19 -19.53
CA LEU A 171 8.98 7.06 -20.44
C LEU A 171 10.34 6.44 -20.78
N ARG A 172 10.39 5.11 -20.82
CA ARG A 172 11.57 4.38 -21.30
C ARG A 172 11.79 4.64 -22.79
N PRO A 173 13.02 4.48 -23.33
CA PRO A 173 13.31 4.79 -24.73
C PRO A 173 12.41 4.08 -25.74
N ASP A 174 12.06 2.83 -25.46
CA ASP A 174 11.15 2.01 -26.27
C ASP A 174 9.70 2.49 -26.18
N GLU A 175 9.23 2.86 -24.99
CA GLU A 175 7.91 3.44 -24.77
C GLU A 175 7.74 4.79 -25.48
N GLU A 176 8.77 5.63 -25.41
CA GLU A 176 8.78 6.93 -26.11
C GLU A 176 8.86 6.74 -27.63
N ALA A 177 9.60 5.74 -28.12
CA ALA A 177 9.63 5.41 -29.54
C ALA A 177 8.26 4.94 -30.05
N VAL A 178 7.57 4.09 -29.29
CA VAL A 178 6.18 3.66 -29.59
C VAL A 178 5.23 4.86 -29.60
N ARG A 179 5.31 5.74 -28.59
CA ARG A 179 4.48 6.94 -28.50
C ARG A 179 4.68 7.86 -29.70
N LYS A 180 5.93 8.14 -30.09
CA LYS A 180 6.27 8.99 -31.25
C LYS A 180 5.87 8.37 -32.60
N ALA A 181 5.85 7.04 -32.69
CA ALA A 181 5.44 6.35 -33.91
C ALA A 181 3.92 6.33 -34.12
N CYS A 182 3.12 6.58 -33.07
CA CYS A 182 1.67 6.69 -33.11
C CYS A 182 1.23 8.00 -33.80
N ASP A 183 0.88 7.91 -35.09
CA ASP A 183 0.55 9.06 -35.94
C ASP A 183 -0.88 9.02 -36.50
N GLY A 184 -1.70 8.04 -36.08
CA GLY A 184 -3.06 7.84 -36.59
C GLY A 184 -3.13 7.15 -37.94
N ARG A 185 -1.98 6.72 -38.50
CA ARG A 185 -1.91 6.06 -39.81
C ARG A 185 -1.30 4.68 -39.72
N ARG A 186 -0.29 4.50 -38.86
CA ARG A 186 0.39 3.22 -38.67
C ARG A 186 -0.44 2.27 -37.81
N SER A 187 -0.53 1.03 -38.26
CA SER A 187 -1.02 -0.10 -37.47
C SER A 187 -0.06 -0.48 -36.35
N VAL A 188 -0.53 -1.26 -35.37
CA VAL A 188 0.32 -1.72 -34.26
C VAL A 188 1.57 -2.47 -34.75
N VAL A 189 1.45 -3.31 -35.78
CA VAL A 189 2.62 -4.03 -36.34
C VAL A 189 3.63 -3.09 -36.99
N GLU A 190 3.19 -2.01 -37.63
CA GLU A 190 4.08 -1.00 -38.22
C GLU A 190 4.75 -0.14 -37.14
N ILE A 191 4.01 0.21 -36.08
CA ILE A 191 4.54 0.91 -34.90
C ILE A 191 5.60 0.04 -34.21
N ALA A 192 5.34 -1.25 -34.00
CA ALA A 192 6.30 -2.18 -33.40
C ALA A 192 7.62 -2.23 -34.17
N ARG A 193 7.54 -2.33 -35.51
CA ARG A 193 8.72 -2.31 -36.39
C ARG A 193 9.46 -0.98 -36.33
N ALA A 194 8.75 0.15 -36.39
CA ALA A 194 9.35 1.48 -36.34
C ALA A 194 10.07 1.75 -35.00
N ALA A 195 9.46 1.31 -33.89
CA ALA A 195 10.02 1.43 -32.55
C ALA A 195 11.04 0.33 -32.19
N ARG A 196 11.22 -0.67 -33.06
CA ARG A 196 12.10 -1.84 -32.86
C ARG A 196 11.79 -2.62 -31.58
N VAL A 197 10.50 -2.85 -31.32
CA VAL A 197 10.01 -3.63 -30.18
C VAL A 197 9.20 -4.84 -30.67
N GLY A 198 9.01 -5.84 -29.80
CA GLY A 198 8.10 -6.95 -30.08
C GLY A 198 6.66 -6.46 -30.22
N GLU A 199 5.85 -7.14 -31.03
CA GLU A 199 4.45 -6.73 -31.26
C GLU A 199 3.60 -6.75 -29.98
N VAL A 200 3.82 -7.75 -29.12
CA VAL A 200 3.12 -7.85 -27.81
C VAL A 200 3.53 -6.70 -26.89
N ASP A 201 4.80 -6.31 -26.88
CA ASP A 201 5.28 -5.14 -26.14
C ASP A 201 4.67 -3.85 -26.69
N ALA A 202 4.63 -3.68 -28.02
CA ALA A 202 4.00 -2.52 -28.65
C ALA A 202 2.51 -2.42 -28.25
N LEU A 203 1.76 -3.52 -28.30
CA LEU A 203 0.37 -3.57 -27.85
C LEU A 203 0.21 -3.19 -26.37
N ALA A 204 1.06 -3.75 -25.50
CA ALA A 204 1.03 -3.45 -24.08
C ALA A 204 1.32 -1.97 -23.81
N ILE A 205 2.34 -1.42 -24.44
CA ILE A 205 2.71 -0.01 -24.32
C ILE A 205 1.57 0.88 -24.84
N LEU A 206 1.05 0.62 -26.05
CA LEU A 206 -0.04 1.40 -26.64
C LEU A 206 -1.31 1.34 -25.79
N TYR A 207 -1.68 0.16 -25.27
CA TYR A 207 -2.80 0.03 -24.35
C TYR A 207 -2.58 0.85 -23.08
N ALA A 208 -1.41 0.73 -22.44
CA ALA A 208 -1.10 1.49 -21.24
C ALA A 208 -1.11 3.01 -21.50
N LEU A 209 -0.54 3.47 -22.61
CA LEU A 209 -0.61 4.88 -23.04
C LEU A 209 -2.06 5.33 -23.22
N SER A 210 -2.93 4.50 -23.80
CA SER A 210 -4.35 4.85 -23.94
C SER A 210 -5.08 4.89 -22.60
N ALA A 211 -4.74 4.02 -21.65
CA ALA A 211 -5.30 4.03 -20.30
C ALA A 211 -4.84 5.24 -19.47
N LEU A 212 -3.70 5.81 -19.84
CA LEU A 212 -3.16 7.05 -19.31
C LEU A 212 -3.65 8.29 -20.08
N ASP A 213 -4.54 8.12 -21.04
CA ASP A 213 -5.06 9.15 -21.95
C ASP A 213 -4.02 9.77 -22.91
N LEU A 214 -2.79 9.28 -22.96
CA LEU A 214 -1.72 9.82 -23.82
C LEU A 214 -1.91 9.54 -25.32
N ILE A 215 -2.72 8.53 -25.66
CA ILE A 215 -3.16 8.24 -27.03
C ILE A 215 -4.63 7.83 -27.01
N GLU A 216 -5.25 7.81 -28.18
CA GLU A 216 -6.58 7.25 -28.37
C GLU A 216 -6.49 5.81 -28.89
N ALA A 217 -7.19 4.90 -28.20
CA ALA A 217 -7.27 3.52 -28.62
C ALA A 217 -8.11 3.38 -29.90
N PRO A 218 -7.85 2.35 -30.73
CA PRO A 218 -8.62 2.07 -31.92
C PRO A 218 -10.13 1.96 -31.63
N GLY A 219 -10.96 2.62 -32.44
CA GLY A 219 -12.42 2.55 -32.34
C GLY A 219 -13.03 3.26 -31.13
N GLY A 220 -12.34 4.26 -30.55
CA GLY A 220 -12.88 5.09 -29.45
C GLY A 220 -13.07 4.33 -28.13
N ARG A 221 -12.49 3.13 -28.00
CA ARG A 221 -12.56 2.33 -26.77
C ARG A 221 -11.75 3.01 -25.67
N ARG A 222 -12.42 3.76 -24.80
CA ARG A 222 -11.78 4.27 -23.58
C ARG A 222 -11.55 3.13 -22.60
N ALA A 223 -10.34 3.02 -22.08
CA ALA A 223 -10.04 2.15 -20.96
C ALA A 223 -10.67 2.73 -19.68
N GLY A 224 -11.91 2.28 -19.39
CA GLY A 224 -12.53 2.27 -18.07
C GLY A 224 -12.80 3.61 -17.39
N LEU A 225 -14.07 4.04 -17.40
CA LEU A 225 -14.62 4.81 -16.28
C LEU A 225 -14.45 3.99 -14.98
N LEU A 226 -14.29 4.65 -13.85
CA LEU A 226 -14.38 3.99 -12.55
C LEU A 226 -15.70 3.20 -12.51
N PRO A 227 -15.71 1.89 -12.19
CA PRO A 227 -16.95 1.16 -12.07
C PRO A 227 -17.85 1.85 -11.05
N ALA A 228 -19.15 1.86 -11.33
CA ALA A 228 -20.14 2.33 -10.37
C ALA A 228 -20.02 1.49 -9.09
N LEU A 229 -20.14 2.17 -7.95
CA LEU A 229 -20.20 1.55 -6.63
C LEU A 229 -21.37 0.54 -6.60
N ASP A 230 -21.06 -0.75 -6.46
CA ASP A 230 -22.07 -1.77 -6.15
C ASP A 230 -22.27 -1.82 -4.62
N PRO A 231 -23.46 -1.43 -4.11
CA PRO A 231 -23.76 -1.46 -2.68
C PRO A 231 -23.69 -2.87 -2.07
N GLU A 232 -23.97 -3.92 -2.84
CA GLU A 232 -23.93 -5.31 -2.35
C GLU A 232 -22.49 -5.85 -2.35
N ALA A 233 -21.67 -5.48 -3.33
CA ALA A 233 -20.23 -5.75 -3.28
C ALA A 233 -19.55 -4.97 -2.15
N LEU A 234 -19.99 -3.75 -1.84
CA LEU A 234 -19.52 -2.95 -0.69
C LEU A 234 -19.86 -3.61 0.66
N ALA A 235 -20.96 -4.35 0.74
CA ALA A 235 -21.35 -5.11 1.94
C ALA A 235 -20.65 -6.49 2.03
N ARG A 236 -20.36 -7.13 0.88
CA ARG A 236 -19.64 -8.42 0.78
C ARG A 236 -18.13 -8.27 0.91
N ALA A 237 -17.58 -7.14 0.46
CA ALA A 237 -16.23 -6.73 0.75
C ALA A 237 -16.21 -6.35 2.24
N GLY A 238 -15.84 -7.32 3.08
CA GLY A 238 -15.89 -7.17 4.54
C GLY A 238 -15.36 -5.80 4.95
N ALA A 239 -16.14 -5.11 5.80
CA ALA A 239 -15.80 -3.82 6.37
C ALA A 239 -14.31 -3.77 6.73
N PRO A 240 -13.63 -2.62 6.53
CA PRO A 240 -12.19 -2.56 6.61
C PRO A 240 -11.71 -3.19 7.91
N ARG A 241 -10.71 -4.09 7.84
CA ARG A 241 -9.91 -4.43 9.02
C ARG A 241 -9.31 -3.16 9.59
N THR A 242 -10.02 -2.53 10.51
CA THR A 242 -9.48 -1.57 11.45
C THR A 242 -8.53 -2.30 12.39
N ALA A 243 -7.63 -1.60 13.08
CA ALA A 243 -6.61 -2.24 13.91
C ALA A 243 -7.23 -3.17 14.96
N ASP A 244 -8.43 -2.85 15.48
CA ASP A 244 -9.21 -3.73 16.39
C ASP A 244 -9.65 -5.06 15.78
N GLN A 245 -9.57 -5.21 14.45
CA GLN A 245 -9.87 -6.46 13.74
C GLN A 245 -8.60 -7.21 13.35
N MET A 246 -7.40 -6.67 13.65
CA MET A 246 -6.15 -7.40 13.52
C MET A 246 -6.00 -8.35 14.72
N PRO A 247 -5.73 -9.65 14.50
CA PRO A 247 -5.39 -10.56 15.58
C PRO A 247 -4.25 -9.98 16.42
N GLY A 248 -4.44 -9.91 17.74
CA GLY A 248 -3.38 -9.44 18.64
C GLY A 248 -3.34 -7.98 19.02
N PHE A 249 -4.00 -7.13 18.24
CA PHE A 249 -4.02 -5.71 18.55
C PHE A 249 -4.77 -5.44 19.86
N ALA A 250 -5.79 -6.24 20.19
CA ALA A 250 -6.50 -6.13 21.45
C ALA A 250 -5.57 -6.40 22.64
N GLU A 251 -4.82 -7.49 22.61
CA GLU A 251 -3.86 -7.89 23.64
C GLU A 251 -2.76 -6.85 23.82
N LEU A 252 -2.25 -6.31 22.71
CA LEU A 252 -1.26 -5.23 22.67
C LEU A 252 -1.81 -3.94 23.29
N VAL A 253 -3.06 -3.57 22.99
CA VAL A 253 -3.73 -2.44 23.65
C VAL A 253 -3.87 -2.70 25.14
N GLN A 254 -4.27 -3.90 25.56
CA GLN A 254 -4.40 -4.22 26.99
C GLN A 254 -3.04 -4.16 27.72
N ALA A 255 -1.97 -4.68 27.12
CA ALA A 255 -0.62 -4.58 27.67
C ALA A 255 -0.21 -3.10 27.83
N LYS A 256 -0.48 -2.27 26.82
CA LYS A 256 -0.11 -0.85 26.90
C LYS A 256 -0.98 -0.05 27.87
N VAL A 257 -2.26 -0.38 28.00
CA VAL A 257 -3.13 0.18 29.05
C VAL A 257 -2.54 -0.13 30.43
N ALA A 258 -2.05 -1.35 30.66
CA ALA A 258 -1.42 -1.71 31.93
C ALA A 258 -0.17 -0.86 32.21
N ASP A 259 0.70 -0.66 31.22
CA ASP A 259 1.86 0.25 31.34
C ASP A 259 1.39 1.67 31.66
N VAL A 260 0.44 2.21 30.90
CA VAL A 260 -0.06 3.58 31.07
C VAL A 260 -0.62 3.84 32.47
N LEU A 261 -1.23 2.83 33.09
CA LEU A 261 -1.82 2.94 34.43
C LEU A 261 -0.81 2.81 35.58
N THR A 262 0.34 2.19 35.35
CA THR A 262 1.23 1.76 36.44
C THR A 262 2.68 2.21 36.30
N ALA A 263 3.11 2.52 35.08
CA ALA A 263 4.49 2.80 34.74
C ALA A 263 4.79 4.31 34.73
N ASP A 264 6.07 4.66 34.85
CA ASP A 264 6.52 6.04 34.69
C ASP A 264 6.57 6.47 33.20
N TYR A 265 6.74 7.76 32.93
CA TYR A 265 6.72 8.30 31.57
C TYR A 265 7.88 7.78 30.70
N TYR A 266 9.01 7.38 31.28
CA TYR A 266 10.10 6.78 30.51
C TYR A 266 9.70 5.38 30.04
N GLN A 267 9.11 4.58 30.94
CA GLN A 267 8.58 3.26 30.65
C GLN A 267 7.39 3.31 29.68
N VAL A 268 6.50 4.29 29.81
CA VAL A 268 5.39 4.53 28.86
C VAL A 268 5.94 4.83 27.47
N LEU A 269 7.01 5.63 27.34
CA LEU A 269 7.67 5.85 26.05
C LEU A 269 8.56 4.68 25.60
N GLY A 270 8.90 3.75 26.50
CA GLY A 270 9.80 2.64 26.22
C GLY A 270 11.26 3.08 26.05
N VAL A 271 11.66 4.14 26.75
CA VAL A 271 13.01 4.73 26.66
C VAL A 271 13.71 4.71 28.02
N GLU A 272 15.03 4.67 28.00
CA GLU A 272 15.82 4.77 29.22
C GLU A 272 15.75 6.19 29.84
N PRO A 273 15.90 6.35 31.17
CA PRO A 273 15.98 7.66 31.80
C PRO A 273 17.14 8.53 31.31
N THR A 274 18.14 7.95 30.64
CA THR A 274 19.27 8.63 30.02
C THR A 274 19.04 9.00 28.55
N ALA A 275 17.86 8.69 27.99
CA ALA A 275 17.56 8.92 26.59
C ALA A 275 17.63 10.40 26.19
N THR A 276 18.15 10.62 25.00
CA THR A 276 18.25 11.92 24.33
C THR A 276 16.89 12.38 23.82
N GLU A 277 16.74 13.68 23.56
CA GLU A 277 15.49 14.23 23.00
C GLU A 277 15.12 13.61 21.65
N ALA A 278 16.11 13.29 20.81
CA ALA A 278 15.90 12.64 19.53
C ALA A 278 15.33 11.22 19.69
N GLU A 279 15.87 10.44 20.63
CA GLU A 279 15.37 9.09 20.95
C GLU A 279 13.95 9.14 21.54
N MET A 280 13.69 10.09 22.44
CA MET A 280 12.34 10.30 23.00
C MET A 280 11.33 10.69 21.93
N ARG A 281 11.72 11.55 20.97
CA ARG A 281 10.87 11.93 19.85
C ARG A 281 10.56 10.76 18.92
N ALA A 282 11.58 9.97 18.57
CA ALA A 282 11.39 8.79 17.73
C ALA A 282 10.46 7.75 18.40
N ALA A 283 10.64 7.52 19.71
CA ALA A 283 9.78 6.63 20.49
C ALA A 283 8.34 7.15 20.58
N PHE A 284 8.16 8.45 20.81
CA PHE A 284 6.87 9.13 20.78
C PHE A 284 6.16 8.97 19.44
N GLU A 285 6.85 9.29 18.33
CA GLU A 285 6.29 9.17 16.99
C GLU A 285 5.86 7.73 16.69
N THR A 286 6.68 6.75 17.08
CA THR A 286 6.39 5.32 16.95
C THR A 286 5.13 4.93 17.73
N LEU A 287 5.01 5.36 18.99
CA LEU A 287 3.84 5.04 19.82
C LEU A 287 2.57 5.75 19.35
N ARG A 288 2.69 7.00 18.88
CA ARG A 288 1.57 7.75 18.29
C ARG A 288 1.06 7.09 17.02
N GLN A 289 1.97 6.64 16.16
CA GLN A 289 1.62 5.83 15.01
C GLN A 289 0.98 4.50 15.45
N ARG A 290 1.47 3.90 16.56
CA ARG A 290 0.96 2.61 17.07
C ARG A 290 -0.43 2.69 17.73
N PHE A 291 -0.75 3.79 18.40
CA PHE A 291 -1.96 3.95 19.20
C PHE A 291 -2.79 5.17 18.78
N ASP A 292 -2.86 5.47 17.48
CA ASP A 292 -3.76 6.50 16.97
C ASP A 292 -5.24 6.03 17.02
N PRO A 293 -6.16 6.77 17.66
CA PRO A 293 -7.58 6.44 17.70
C PRO A 293 -8.27 6.36 16.33
N HIS A 294 -7.69 6.97 15.29
CA HIS A 294 -8.15 6.83 13.90
C HIS A 294 -7.86 5.45 13.29
N ARG A 295 -7.03 4.61 13.94
CA ARG A 295 -6.78 3.21 13.57
C ARG A 295 -7.91 2.27 13.92
N VAL A 296 -8.72 2.64 14.91
CA VAL A 296 -9.76 1.78 15.50
C VAL A 296 -11.11 2.31 15.08
N ARG A 297 -12.08 1.40 14.92
CA ARG A 297 -13.47 1.80 14.75
C ARG A 297 -13.89 2.74 15.88
N ARG A 298 -14.43 3.92 15.55
CA ARG A 298 -14.87 4.91 16.54
C ARG A 298 -16.01 4.40 17.43
N ASP A 299 -16.81 3.47 16.93
CA ASP A 299 -17.86 2.74 17.64
C ASP A 299 -17.39 1.39 18.21
N GLY A 300 -16.08 1.08 18.11
CA GLY A 300 -15.47 -0.15 18.54
C GLY A 300 -15.02 -0.14 20.01
N ALA A 301 -14.98 -1.31 20.63
CA ALA A 301 -14.69 -1.46 22.07
C ALA A 301 -13.30 -0.95 22.50
N LEU A 302 -12.32 -0.97 21.59
CA LEU A 302 -10.94 -0.55 21.88
C LEU A 302 -10.71 0.97 21.70
N TRP A 303 -11.67 1.71 21.14
CA TRP A 303 -11.43 3.12 20.76
C TRP A 303 -11.05 3.99 21.96
N HIS A 304 -11.79 3.86 23.06
CA HIS A 304 -11.53 4.61 24.29
C HIS A 304 -10.16 4.29 24.89
N GLN A 305 -9.77 3.02 24.90
CA GLN A 305 -8.48 2.58 25.42
C GLN A 305 -7.31 3.11 24.58
N VAL A 306 -7.45 3.08 23.25
CA VAL A 306 -6.44 3.62 22.33
C VAL A 306 -6.34 5.14 22.45
N ALA A 307 -7.47 5.84 22.60
CA ALA A 307 -7.49 7.29 22.84
C ALA A 307 -6.81 7.68 24.16
N GLU A 308 -7.01 6.88 25.21
CA GLU A 308 -6.35 7.07 26.50
C GLU A 308 -4.83 6.85 26.40
N ILE A 309 -4.38 5.76 25.77
CA ILE A 309 -2.96 5.52 25.53
C ILE A 309 -2.34 6.69 24.74
N ALA A 310 -3.00 7.12 23.67
CA ALA A 310 -2.56 8.24 22.84
C ALA A 310 -2.36 9.53 23.66
N ALA A 311 -3.30 9.83 24.56
CA ALA A 311 -3.23 11.01 25.42
C ALA A 311 -2.07 10.91 26.43
N VAL A 312 -1.87 9.74 27.06
CA VAL A 312 -0.78 9.58 28.02
C VAL A 312 0.59 9.60 27.32
N VAL A 313 0.68 9.08 26.10
CA VAL A 313 1.90 9.19 25.27
C VAL A 313 2.19 10.66 24.92
N ASP A 314 1.17 11.45 24.57
CA ASP A 314 1.30 12.90 24.34
C ASP A 314 1.80 13.63 25.61
N ASP A 315 1.21 13.31 26.77
CA ASP A 315 1.60 13.89 28.06
C ASP A 315 3.04 13.52 28.46
N ALA A 316 3.39 12.24 28.33
CA ALA A 316 4.72 11.72 28.64
C ALA A 316 5.79 12.43 27.81
N TYR A 317 5.60 12.53 26.50
CA TYR A 317 6.52 13.25 25.63
C TYR A 317 6.54 14.75 25.94
N GLY A 318 5.39 15.38 26.21
CA GLY A 318 5.30 16.80 26.57
C GLY A 318 6.07 17.14 27.85
N VAL A 319 6.04 16.26 28.85
CA VAL A 319 6.77 16.42 30.11
C VAL A 319 8.26 16.14 29.91
N LEU A 320 8.62 15.05 29.23
CA LEU A 320 10.02 14.60 29.11
C LEU A 320 10.84 15.41 28.10
N SER A 321 10.22 15.94 27.03
CA SER A 321 10.89 16.82 26.05
C SER A 321 11.20 18.21 26.62
N ASN A 322 10.53 18.63 27.71
CA ASN A 322 10.79 19.90 28.36
C ASN A 322 11.70 19.74 29.57
N ALA A 323 12.94 20.24 29.48
CA ALA A 323 13.96 20.11 30.52
C ALA A 323 13.49 20.53 31.93
N ARG A 324 12.65 21.56 32.05
CA ARG A 324 12.13 22.02 33.37
C ARG A 324 11.07 21.08 33.93
N LEU A 325 10.18 20.57 33.08
CA LEU A 325 9.12 19.65 33.49
C LEU A 325 9.70 18.27 33.81
N ARG A 326 10.64 17.78 32.97
CA ARG A 326 11.41 16.56 33.20
C ARG A 326 12.13 16.57 34.56
N ALA A 327 12.87 17.63 34.88
CA ALA A 327 13.58 17.72 36.17
C ALA A 327 12.63 17.69 37.39
N ARG A 328 11.44 18.29 37.27
CA ARG A 328 10.41 18.23 38.32
C ARG A 328 9.81 16.83 38.44
N TYR A 329 9.57 16.18 37.30
CA TYR A 329 9.05 14.83 37.25
C TYR A 329 10.03 13.82 37.86
N GLU A 330 11.32 13.91 37.52
CA GLU A 330 12.38 13.08 38.11
C GLU A 330 12.52 13.28 39.63
N ALA A 331 12.30 14.50 40.13
CA ALA A 331 12.30 14.77 41.57
C ALA A 331 11.10 14.13 42.29
N ALA A 332 9.98 13.95 41.60
CA ALA A 332 8.77 13.32 42.15
C ALA A 332 8.80 11.78 42.11
N LEU A 333 9.69 11.19 41.29
CA LEU A 333 9.90 9.74 41.20
C LEU A 333 10.84 9.17 42.28
N ARG A 334 11.52 10.03 43.05
CA ARG A 334 12.43 9.66 44.14
C ARG A 334 11.71 9.62 45.49
#